data_AF-A0A3B4UEB9-F1
#
_entry.id   AF-A0A3B4UEB9-F1
#
_cell.length_a   1.000
_cell.length_b   1.000
_cell.length_c   1.000
_cell.angle_alpha   90.00
_cell.angle_beta   90.00
_cell.angle_gamma   90.00
#
_symmetry.space_group_name_H-M   'P 1'
#
loop_
_entity.id
_entity.type
_entity.pdbx_description
1 polymer ?
#
loop_
_entity_poly.entity_id
_entity_poly.type
_entity_poly.pdbx_seq_one_letter_code
_entity_poly.pdbx_strand_id
1 'polypeptide(L)'
;YMKYGSFIPLSETDVLEYLKKNGNPDLSKRGLDIKGEMTRYRSGLASAPIAGFMVTYNKHNLGLEDLGTLEEQNWLNDQIINMYGELIMEATQHKVHFFNSFFHKQLVAKGYDGVKRWTKKVDLFSKWLLLIPIHLEIHWSLVTVTMATKTISYYDSQGIVFRHTTDVSASVPLHHLYCSLNLSYLLSEAREKEQAAFQKGWKITIIKGIPQQKNDSDCGVFVLEYCRRLSVKQPLLFSQEDMPRIRKRIYKELCDCRLND
;
A
#
# COMPACT_ATOMS: atom_id res chain seq x y z
N TYR A 1 -5.44 24.08 -15.67
CA TYR A 1 -5.76 22.78 -15.03
C TYR A 1 -6.20 21.80 -16.11
N MET A 2 -5.27 20.98 -16.63
CA MET A 2 -5.66 19.89 -17.53
C MET A 2 -6.36 18.82 -16.69
N LYS A 3 -7.65 18.62 -16.93
CA LYS A 3 -8.38 17.49 -16.38
C LYS A 3 -7.95 16.27 -17.20
N TYR A 4 -7.08 15.44 -16.63
CA TYR A 4 -6.66 14.18 -17.24
C TYR A 4 -7.88 13.26 -17.39
N GLY A 5 -8.15 12.81 -18.60
CA GLY A 5 -9.26 11.94 -18.98
C GLY A 5 -9.19 11.73 -20.48
N SER A 6 -8.62 10.63 -20.95
CA SER A 6 -9.49 9.49 -21.26
C SER A 6 -8.74 8.15 -21.36
N PHE A 7 -7.40 8.15 -21.30
CA PHE A 7 -6.62 6.92 -21.37
C PHE A 7 -5.20 7.14 -20.84
N ILE A 8 -4.81 6.43 -19.78
CA ILE A 8 -3.42 6.35 -19.29
C ILE A 8 -3.07 4.86 -19.31
N PRO A 9 -2.34 4.37 -20.33
CA PRO A 9 -1.94 2.97 -20.39
C PRO A 9 -0.90 2.69 -19.31
N LEU A 10 -1.15 1.71 -18.46
CA LEU A 10 -0.18 1.18 -17.49
C LEU A 10 0.54 -0.07 -18.00
N SER A 11 0.10 -0.63 -19.13
CA SER A 11 0.73 -1.77 -19.80
C SER A 11 0.58 -1.69 -21.32
N GLU A 12 1.41 -2.42 -22.06
CA GLU A 12 1.29 -2.59 -23.52
C GLU A 12 -0.10 -3.11 -23.93
N THR A 13 -0.64 -4.06 -23.16
CA THR A 13 -1.96 -4.64 -23.37
C THR A 13 -3.06 -3.57 -23.36
N ASP A 14 -2.91 -2.53 -22.55
CA ASP A 14 -3.89 -1.44 -22.48
C ASP A 14 -3.95 -0.69 -23.81
N VAL A 15 -2.77 -0.40 -24.37
CA VAL A 15 -2.65 0.30 -25.65
C VAL A 15 -3.23 -0.57 -26.76
N LEU A 16 -2.90 -1.86 -26.76
CA LEU A 16 -3.45 -2.83 -27.70
C LEU A 16 -4.98 -2.93 -27.61
N GLU A 17 -5.55 -3.00 -26.42
CA GLU A 17 -7.00 -3.03 -26.21
C GLU A 17 -7.66 -1.72 -26.66
N TYR A 18 -7.07 -0.58 -26.32
CA TYR A 18 -7.56 0.72 -26.76
C TYR A 18 -7.53 0.85 -28.29
N LEU A 19 -6.45 0.41 -28.94
CA LEU A 19 -6.32 0.41 -30.40
C LEU A 19 -7.28 -0.59 -31.06
N LYS A 20 -7.56 -1.74 -30.45
CA LYS A 20 -8.60 -2.67 -30.93
C LYS A 20 -10.00 -2.08 -30.82
N LYS A 21 -10.28 -1.34 -29.75
CA LYS A 21 -11.61 -0.79 -29.44
C LYS A 21 -11.91 0.52 -30.19
N ASN A 22 -10.91 1.39 -30.32
CA ASN A 22 -11.07 2.75 -30.83
C ASN A 22 -10.24 3.03 -32.09
N GLY A 23 -9.29 2.15 -32.44
CA GLY A 23 -8.45 2.26 -33.62
C GLY A 23 -9.03 1.53 -34.83
N ASN A 24 -8.40 1.73 -35.99
CA ASN A 24 -8.76 1.04 -37.23
C ASN A 24 -8.35 -0.45 -37.15
N PRO A 25 -9.23 -1.42 -37.47
CA PRO A 25 -8.94 -2.86 -37.42
C PRO A 25 -7.62 -3.30 -38.07
N ASP A 26 -7.16 -2.56 -39.08
CA ASP A 26 -5.95 -2.83 -39.85
C ASP A 26 -4.64 -2.65 -39.04
N LEU A 27 -4.66 -1.82 -37.98
CA LEU A 27 -3.51 -1.60 -37.10
C LEU A 27 -3.13 -2.86 -36.31
N SER A 28 -4.10 -3.73 -36.00
CA SER A 28 -3.85 -4.98 -35.26
C SER A 28 -3.05 -6.03 -36.05
N LYS A 29 -3.04 -5.92 -37.39
CA LYS A 29 -2.40 -6.88 -38.30
C LYS A 29 -0.98 -6.50 -38.72
N ARG A 30 -0.53 -5.29 -38.38
CA ARG A 30 0.69 -4.68 -38.97
C ARG A 30 1.99 -4.89 -38.20
N GLY A 31 2.02 -5.71 -37.13
CA GLY A 31 3.26 -5.93 -36.37
C GLY A 31 3.85 -4.62 -35.84
N LEU A 32 3.00 -3.74 -35.28
CA LEU A 32 3.40 -2.45 -34.76
C LEU A 32 4.33 -2.64 -33.54
N ASP A 33 5.44 -1.91 -33.51
CA ASP A 33 6.33 -1.84 -32.35
C ASP A 33 5.74 -0.91 -31.28
N ILE A 34 4.66 -1.35 -30.65
CA ILE A 34 3.94 -0.59 -29.61
C ILE A 34 4.87 -0.35 -28.43
N LYS A 35 5.66 -1.37 -28.06
CA LYS A 35 6.63 -1.27 -26.98
C LYS A 35 7.68 -0.18 -27.28
N GLY A 36 8.21 -0.13 -28.49
CA GLY A 36 9.14 0.91 -28.93
C GLY A 36 8.50 2.29 -28.91
N GLU A 37 7.27 2.44 -29.38
CA GLU A 37 6.56 3.73 -29.35
C GLU A 37 6.20 4.19 -27.94
N MET A 38 5.75 3.29 -27.05
CA MET A 38 5.53 3.60 -25.65
C MET A 38 6.84 4.02 -24.97
N THR A 39 7.94 3.34 -25.27
CA THR A 39 9.26 3.67 -24.74
C THR A 39 9.71 5.05 -25.25
N ARG A 40 9.58 5.33 -26.55
CA ARG A 40 9.89 6.64 -27.13
C ARG A 40 9.04 7.76 -26.54
N TYR A 41 7.74 7.53 -26.38
CA TYR A 41 6.83 8.49 -25.76
C TYR A 41 7.27 8.77 -24.31
N ARG A 42 7.52 7.74 -23.50
CA ARG A 42 8.00 7.86 -22.11
C ARG A 42 9.36 8.56 -22.02
N SER A 43 10.32 8.18 -22.85
CA SER A 43 11.62 8.85 -22.95
C SER A 43 11.45 10.31 -23.39
N GLY A 44 10.48 10.60 -24.26
CA GLY A 44 10.03 11.93 -24.61
C GLY A 44 9.47 12.72 -23.42
N LEU A 45 8.63 12.11 -22.57
CA LEU A 45 8.13 12.75 -21.34
C LEU A 45 9.22 13.00 -20.31
N ALA A 46 10.28 12.17 -20.31
CA ALA A 46 11.43 12.33 -19.43
C ALA A 46 12.46 13.35 -19.95
N SER A 47 12.52 13.59 -21.27
CA SER A 47 13.50 14.46 -21.93
C SER A 47 12.94 15.84 -22.34
N ALA A 48 11.64 15.93 -22.59
CA ALA A 48 10.91 17.18 -22.63
C ALA A 48 10.38 17.44 -21.21
N PRO A 49 10.53 18.65 -20.65
CA PRO A 49 9.90 18.95 -19.40
C PRO A 49 8.38 18.93 -19.62
N ILE A 50 7.73 17.81 -19.30
CA ILE A 50 6.44 17.91 -18.59
C ILE A 50 6.79 18.27 -17.14
N ALA A 51 7.52 19.37 -16.99
CA ALA A 51 7.76 20.00 -15.71
C ALA A 51 6.40 20.45 -15.21
N GLY A 52 5.85 19.71 -14.24
CA GLY A 52 4.66 20.13 -13.52
C GLY A 52 3.48 19.17 -13.49
N PHE A 53 3.54 17.97 -14.10
CA PHE A 53 2.51 16.98 -13.73
C PHE A 53 2.77 16.50 -12.30
N MET A 54 1.88 16.91 -11.41
CA MET A 54 1.93 16.59 -10.01
C MET A 54 0.50 16.37 -9.52
N VAL A 55 0.28 15.26 -8.82
CA VAL A 55 -0.95 15.06 -8.06
C VAL A 55 -0.65 15.47 -6.62
N THR A 56 -1.26 16.56 -6.18
CA THR A 56 -1.12 17.05 -4.80
C THR A 56 -2.37 16.71 -4.00
N TYR A 57 -2.18 16.05 -2.86
CA TYR A 57 -3.24 15.78 -1.90
C TYR A 57 -2.72 15.89 -0.47
N ASN A 58 -3.35 16.74 0.34
CA ASN A 58 -2.86 17.11 1.66
C ASN A 58 -1.39 17.57 1.60
N LYS A 59 -0.48 16.82 2.22
CA LYS A 59 0.96 17.07 2.26
C LYS A 59 1.75 16.25 1.22
N HIS A 60 1.08 15.42 0.43
CA HIS A 60 1.69 14.51 -0.52
C HIS A 60 1.69 15.13 -1.92
N ASN A 61 2.79 14.92 -2.64
CA ASN A 61 2.98 15.33 -4.01
C ASN A 61 3.50 14.12 -4.78
N LEU A 62 2.75 13.65 -5.77
CA LEU A 62 3.15 12.54 -6.63
C LEU A 62 3.53 13.07 -8.00
N GLY A 63 4.77 12.83 -8.40
CA GLY A 63 5.24 13.03 -9.77
C GLY A 63 4.89 11.86 -10.68
N LEU A 64 5.24 11.99 -11.96
CA LEU A 64 5.16 10.87 -12.91
C LEU A 64 6.08 9.71 -12.52
N GLU A 65 7.20 9.98 -11.85
CA GLU A 65 8.12 8.96 -11.31
C GLU A 65 7.45 8.10 -10.24
N ASP A 66 6.72 8.70 -9.31
CA ASP A 66 5.97 7.97 -8.27
C ASP A 66 4.86 7.13 -8.90
N LEU A 67 4.06 7.76 -9.76
CA LEU A 67 2.94 7.10 -10.41
C LEU A 67 3.40 6.00 -11.38
N GLY A 68 4.59 6.13 -11.96
CA GLY A 68 5.24 5.11 -12.78
C GLY A 68 5.51 3.81 -12.02
N THR A 69 5.59 3.86 -10.68
CA THR A 69 5.75 2.64 -9.85
C THR A 69 4.52 1.72 -9.89
N LEU A 70 3.35 2.23 -10.29
CA LEU A 70 2.14 1.45 -10.48
C LEU A 70 2.09 0.73 -11.84
N GLU A 71 3.00 1.04 -12.77
CA GLU A 71 3.07 0.38 -14.06
C GLU A 71 3.57 -1.07 -13.93
N GLU A 72 2.93 -1.96 -14.69
CA GLU A 72 3.33 -3.37 -14.86
C GLU A 72 3.82 -4.06 -13.57
N GLN A 73 5.09 -4.44 -13.53
CA GLN A 73 5.75 -5.16 -12.43
C GLN A 73 6.71 -4.24 -11.64
N ASN A 74 6.50 -2.93 -11.67
CA ASN A 74 7.30 -2.01 -10.86
C ASN A 74 6.92 -2.12 -9.38
N TRP A 75 7.91 -1.91 -8.52
CA TRP A 75 7.72 -1.91 -7.07
C TRP A 75 7.16 -0.57 -6.61
N LEU A 76 6.09 -0.61 -5.81
CA LEU A 76 5.53 0.62 -5.24
C LEU A 76 6.52 1.29 -4.30
N ASN A 77 6.65 2.60 -4.43
CA ASN A 77 7.44 3.41 -3.51
C ASN A 77 6.63 3.89 -2.31
N ASP A 78 7.30 4.51 -1.35
CA ASP A 78 6.67 5.03 -0.13
C ASP A 78 5.68 6.18 -0.39
N GLN A 79 5.86 6.97 -1.44
CA GLN A 79 4.94 8.07 -1.76
C GLN A 79 3.56 7.55 -2.16
N ILE A 80 3.52 6.52 -3.01
CA ILE A 80 2.28 5.82 -3.38
C ILE A 80 1.61 5.19 -2.16
N ILE A 81 2.38 4.45 -1.34
CA ILE A 81 1.83 3.80 -0.14
C ILE A 81 1.23 4.82 0.83
N ASN A 82 1.96 5.91 1.09
CA ASN A 82 1.55 6.91 2.07
C ASN A 82 0.35 7.73 1.57
N MET A 83 0.36 8.21 0.33
CA MET A 83 -0.77 8.99 -0.19
C MET A 83 -2.04 8.15 -0.29
N TYR A 84 -1.95 6.88 -0.70
CA TYR A 84 -3.11 6.00 -0.72
C TYR A 84 -3.65 5.72 0.69
N GLY A 85 -2.76 5.60 1.69
CA GLY A 85 -3.13 5.51 3.09
C GLY A 85 -3.93 6.71 3.60
N GLU A 86 -3.58 7.93 3.16
CA GLU A 86 -4.38 9.13 3.44
C GLU A 86 -5.78 9.04 2.82
N LEU A 87 -5.90 8.58 1.56
CA LEU A 87 -7.23 8.38 0.94
C LEU A 87 -8.10 7.40 1.71
N ILE A 88 -7.51 6.33 2.29
CA ILE A 88 -8.23 5.38 3.16
C ILE A 88 -8.70 6.05 4.44
N MET A 89 -7.86 6.87 5.09
CA MET A 89 -8.27 7.58 6.30
C MET A 89 -9.44 8.53 6.02
N GLU A 90 -9.40 9.25 4.91
CA GLU A 90 -10.43 10.21 4.50
C GLU A 90 -11.75 9.49 4.16
N ALA A 91 -11.69 8.43 3.35
CA ALA A 91 -12.87 7.63 2.99
C ALA A 91 -13.56 6.97 4.21
N THR A 92 -12.80 6.69 5.28
CA THR A 92 -13.33 6.10 6.51
C THR A 92 -13.69 7.13 7.58
N GLN A 93 -13.72 8.42 7.23
CA GLN A 93 -13.98 9.52 8.17
C GLN A 93 -13.03 9.47 9.38
N HIS A 94 -11.78 9.10 9.13
CA HIS A 94 -10.73 8.87 10.12
C HIS A 94 -11.10 7.87 11.23
N LYS A 95 -12.04 6.95 11.02
CA LYS A 95 -12.30 5.85 11.95
C LYS A 95 -11.20 4.77 11.84
N VAL A 96 -10.51 4.73 10.70
CA VAL A 96 -9.26 3.98 10.49
C VAL A 96 -8.08 4.95 10.56
N HIS A 97 -6.97 4.52 11.14
CA HIS A 97 -5.72 5.27 11.07
C HIS A 97 -4.66 4.48 10.32
N PHE A 98 -4.08 5.10 9.30
CA PHE A 98 -2.98 4.57 8.52
C PHE A 98 -1.69 5.26 8.96
N PHE A 99 -0.73 4.47 9.44
CA PHE A 99 0.59 5.00 9.80
C PHE A 99 1.41 5.24 8.54
N ASN A 100 2.17 6.33 8.56
CA ASN A 100 3.17 6.56 7.53
C ASN A 100 4.19 5.40 7.49
N SER A 101 4.61 5.00 6.30
CA SER A 101 5.49 3.85 6.06
C SER A 101 6.84 3.91 6.79
N PHE A 102 7.31 5.09 7.16
CA PHE A 102 8.54 5.27 7.94
C PHE A 102 8.37 5.01 9.43
N PHE A 103 7.13 4.94 9.93
CA PHE A 103 6.83 4.77 11.36
C PHE A 103 7.51 3.53 11.95
N HIS A 104 7.36 2.37 11.31
CA HIS A 104 7.90 1.13 11.84
C HIS A 104 9.42 1.15 11.92
N LYS A 105 10.09 1.62 10.85
CA LYS A 105 11.54 1.77 10.81
C LYS A 105 12.03 2.71 11.92
N GLN A 106 11.31 3.82 12.14
CA GLN A 106 11.63 4.77 13.20
C GLN A 106 11.42 4.18 14.60
N LEU A 107 10.37 3.38 14.79
CA LEU A 107 10.08 2.67 16.04
C LEU A 107 11.15 1.62 16.35
N VAL A 108 11.61 0.85 15.34
CA VAL A 108 12.74 -0.09 15.48
C VAL A 108 14.01 0.65 15.90
N ALA A 109 14.32 1.76 15.24
CA ALA A 109 15.59 2.47 15.44
C ALA A 109 15.66 3.26 16.75
N LYS A 110 14.55 3.86 17.19
CA LYS A 110 14.54 4.84 18.30
C LYS A 110 13.54 4.52 19.41
N GLY A 111 12.84 3.39 19.34
CA GLY A 111 11.81 3.02 20.30
C GLY A 111 10.64 4.01 20.36
N TYR A 112 9.87 3.94 21.44
CA TYR A 112 8.69 4.78 21.65
C TYR A 112 9.04 6.28 21.63
N ASP A 113 10.16 6.69 22.24
CA ASP A 113 10.56 8.10 22.30
C ASP A 113 10.80 8.73 20.93
N GLY A 114 11.26 7.94 19.95
CA GLY A 114 11.46 8.40 18.59
C GLY A 114 10.18 8.63 17.79
N VAL A 115 9.06 8.06 18.23
CA VAL A 115 7.77 8.11 17.53
C VAL A 115 6.62 8.72 18.33
N LYS A 116 6.77 8.95 19.65
CA LYS A 116 5.70 9.46 20.54
C LYS A 116 5.02 10.75 20.07
N ARG A 117 5.70 11.57 19.26
CA ARG A 117 5.15 12.82 18.72
C ARG A 117 4.33 12.63 17.44
N TRP A 118 4.44 11.48 16.78
CA TRP A 118 3.78 11.20 15.49
C TRP A 118 2.26 11.18 15.64
N THR A 119 1.76 10.77 16.80
CA THR A 119 0.34 10.69 17.16
C THR A 119 -0.09 11.80 18.12
N LYS A 120 0.72 12.88 18.27
CA LYS A 120 0.41 13.97 19.20
C LYS A 120 -0.98 14.59 18.98
N LYS A 121 -1.43 14.65 17.73
CA LYS A 121 -2.72 15.22 17.32
C LYS A 121 -3.76 14.15 16.93
N VAL A 122 -3.49 12.87 17.22
CA VAL A 122 -4.33 11.76 16.81
C VAL A 122 -4.69 10.94 18.04
N ASP A 123 -5.98 10.84 18.35
CA ASP A 123 -6.46 9.86 19.31
C ASP A 123 -6.56 8.49 18.62
N LEU A 124 -5.53 7.65 18.81
CA LEU A 124 -5.50 6.29 18.28
C LEU A 124 -6.57 5.39 18.89
N PHE A 125 -6.96 5.61 20.14
CA PHE A 125 -7.84 4.70 20.89
C PHE A 125 -9.31 4.89 20.53
N SER A 126 -9.65 6.04 19.91
CA SER A 126 -10.94 6.24 19.24
C SER A 126 -11.10 5.48 17.92
N LYS A 127 -10.00 4.99 17.32
CA LYS A 127 -10.01 4.31 16.03
C LYS A 127 -10.51 2.88 16.21
N TRP A 128 -11.14 2.32 15.19
CA TRP A 128 -11.52 0.90 15.25
C TRP A 128 -10.45 -0.02 14.65
N LEU A 129 -9.67 0.50 13.69
CA LEU A 129 -8.60 -0.21 12.99
C LEU A 129 -7.38 0.69 12.82
N LEU A 130 -6.20 0.17 13.11
CA LEU A 130 -4.92 0.75 12.73
C LEU A 130 -4.27 -0.09 11.64
N LEU A 131 -3.69 0.57 10.65
CA LEU A 131 -2.95 -0.02 9.54
C LEU A 131 -1.51 0.47 9.59
N ILE A 132 -0.55 -0.45 9.70
CA ILE A 132 0.87 -0.15 9.89
C ILE A 132 1.67 -0.85 8.78
N PRO A 133 1.96 -0.15 7.66
CA PRO A 133 2.83 -0.69 6.63
C PRO A 133 4.22 -0.95 7.20
N ILE A 134 4.79 -2.10 6.81
CA ILE A 134 6.12 -2.53 7.20
C ILE A 134 6.94 -2.64 5.92
N HIS A 135 8.00 -1.83 5.83
CA HIS A 135 8.93 -1.85 4.70
C HIS A 135 10.26 -2.45 5.15
N LEU A 136 10.63 -3.59 4.56
CA LEU A 136 11.87 -4.31 4.85
C LEU A 136 12.65 -4.46 3.56
N GLU A 137 13.55 -3.51 3.31
CA GLU A 137 14.42 -3.44 2.13
C GLU A 137 13.63 -3.51 0.81
N ILE A 138 13.32 -4.71 0.34
CA ILE A 138 12.67 -5.02 -0.93
C ILE A 138 11.25 -5.57 -0.77
N HIS A 139 10.69 -5.57 0.45
CA HIS A 139 9.39 -6.18 0.73
C HIS A 139 8.45 -5.29 1.55
N TRP A 140 7.20 -5.24 1.10
CA TRP A 140 6.08 -4.62 1.82
C TRP A 140 5.22 -5.68 2.50
N SER A 141 4.97 -5.49 3.79
CA SER A 141 3.98 -6.26 4.57
C SER A 141 3.15 -5.31 5.44
N LEU A 142 2.17 -5.87 6.17
CA LEU A 142 1.22 -5.07 6.94
C LEU A 142 0.99 -5.67 8.32
N VAL A 143 1.11 -4.82 9.35
CA VAL A 143 0.55 -5.09 10.67
C VAL A 143 -0.77 -4.32 10.80
N THR A 144 -1.78 -4.96 11.36
CA THR A 144 -3.06 -4.32 11.68
C THR A 144 -3.42 -4.48 13.13
N VAL A 145 -4.13 -3.49 13.68
CA VAL A 145 -4.59 -3.49 15.07
C VAL A 145 -6.10 -3.27 15.08
N THR A 146 -6.87 -4.26 15.48
CA THR A 146 -8.32 -4.12 15.69
C THR A 146 -8.58 -3.80 17.15
N MET A 147 -9.04 -2.57 17.43
CA MET A 147 -9.17 -2.07 18.81
C MET A 147 -10.24 -2.83 19.62
N ALA A 148 -11.41 -3.08 19.01
CA ALA A 148 -12.54 -3.72 19.69
C ALA A 148 -12.20 -5.14 20.19
N THR A 149 -11.44 -5.90 19.40
CA THR A 149 -11.05 -7.28 19.73
C THR A 149 -9.63 -7.38 20.30
N LYS A 150 -8.95 -6.25 20.49
CA LYS A 150 -7.55 -6.15 20.92
C LYS A 150 -6.64 -7.13 20.19
N THR A 151 -6.81 -7.20 18.87
CA THR A 151 -6.10 -8.17 18.03
C THR A 151 -5.08 -7.46 17.18
N ILE A 152 -3.85 -7.97 17.20
CA ILE A 152 -2.77 -7.57 16.31
C ILE A 152 -2.57 -8.68 15.30
N SER A 153 -2.63 -8.34 14.02
CA SER A 153 -2.53 -9.30 12.92
C SER A 153 -1.45 -8.89 11.93
N TYR A 154 -0.81 -9.88 11.33
CA TYR A 154 0.22 -9.69 10.33
C TYR A 154 -0.21 -10.29 9.00
N TYR A 155 0.02 -9.54 7.92
CA TYR A 155 -0.33 -9.89 6.55
C TYR A 155 0.94 -9.79 5.68
N ASP A 156 1.26 -10.89 5.01
CA ASP A 156 2.41 -11.02 4.11
C ASP A 156 1.98 -11.83 2.89
N SER A 157 1.96 -11.17 1.73
CA SER A 157 1.59 -11.75 0.45
C SER A 157 2.63 -12.72 -0.11
N GLN A 158 3.91 -12.63 0.29
CA GLN A 158 4.92 -13.58 -0.13
C GLN A 158 4.96 -14.83 0.76
N GLY A 159 4.39 -14.74 1.97
CA GLY A 159 4.49 -15.77 2.97
C GLY A 159 5.94 -16.09 3.35
N ILE A 160 6.87 -15.13 3.18
CA ILE A 160 8.30 -15.28 3.53
C ILE A 160 8.42 -15.73 4.98
N VAL A 161 7.55 -15.22 5.83
CA VAL A 161 7.48 -15.56 7.25
C VAL A 161 7.20 -17.06 7.51
N PHE A 162 6.56 -17.78 6.58
CA PHE A 162 6.35 -19.23 6.69
C PHE A 162 7.47 -20.07 6.06
N ARG A 163 8.35 -19.46 5.26
CA ARG A 163 9.45 -20.18 4.60
C ARG A 163 10.71 -20.31 5.45
N HIS A 164 10.94 -19.38 6.38
CA HIS A 164 12.11 -19.41 7.28
C HIS A 164 11.92 -20.22 8.57
N THR A 165 10.77 -20.87 8.79
CA THR A 165 10.56 -21.74 9.96
C THR A 165 11.24 -23.11 9.84
N THR A 166 11.96 -23.39 8.75
CA THR A 166 12.76 -24.62 8.60
C THR A 166 14.19 -24.49 9.11
N ASP A 167 14.64 -23.28 9.51
CA ASP A 167 15.95 -23.09 10.11
C ASP A 167 15.82 -22.95 11.64
N VAL A 168 16.19 -24.01 12.35
CA VAL A 168 15.94 -24.27 13.78
C VAL A 168 16.79 -23.36 14.70
N SER A 169 17.41 -22.31 14.17
CA SER A 169 18.35 -21.43 14.89
C SER A 169 17.80 -20.06 15.27
N ALA A 170 16.69 -19.59 14.69
CA ALA A 170 16.06 -18.31 15.05
C ALA A 170 14.83 -18.53 15.93
N SER A 171 14.96 -18.30 17.24
CA SER A 171 13.98 -18.71 18.27
C SER A 171 12.62 -18.00 18.24
N VAL A 172 12.37 -17.06 17.31
CA VAL A 172 11.08 -16.35 17.18
C VAL A 172 10.80 -15.99 15.71
N PRO A 173 9.64 -16.36 15.13
CA PRO A 173 9.26 -15.94 13.78
C PRO A 173 9.15 -14.41 13.62
N LEU A 174 9.60 -13.87 12.48
CA LEU A 174 9.63 -12.41 12.22
C LEU A 174 8.28 -11.71 12.41
N HIS A 175 7.16 -12.32 12.01
CA HIS A 175 5.84 -11.73 12.26
C HIS A 175 5.57 -11.48 13.74
N HIS A 176 6.04 -12.38 14.60
CA HIS A 176 5.84 -12.27 16.05
C HIS A 176 6.65 -11.11 16.59
N LEU A 177 7.87 -10.89 16.07
CA LEU A 177 8.69 -9.74 16.41
C LEU A 177 8.01 -8.42 16.00
N TYR A 178 7.53 -8.30 14.76
CA TYR A 178 6.86 -7.08 14.29
C TYR A 178 5.55 -6.82 15.06
N CYS A 179 4.74 -7.83 15.30
CA CYS A 179 3.52 -7.69 16.10
C CYS A 179 3.85 -7.29 17.55
N SER A 180 4.87 -7.89 18.15
CA SER A 180 5.29 -7.60 19.53
C SER A 180 5.83 -6.18 19.68
N LEU A 181 6.59 -5.69 18.70
CA LEU A 181 7.10 -4.32 18.70
C LEU A 181 5.95 -3.30 18.62
N ASN A 182 4.99 -3.53 17.71
CA ASN A 182 3.82 -2.67 17.59
C ASN A 182 2.89 -2.76 18.82
N LEU A 183 2.80 -3.93 19.46
CA LEU A 183 2.13 -4.08 20.76
C LEU A 183 2.82 -3.24 21.85
N SER A 184 4.15 -3.31 21.94
CA SER A 184 4.93 -2.53 22.90
C SER A 184 4.72 -1.02 22.72
N TYR A 185 4.66 -0.56 21.46
CA TYR A 185 4.27 0.81 21.12
C TYR A 185 2.88 1.15 21.65
N LEU A 186 1.85 0.35 21.34
CA LEU A 186 0.47 0.60 21.79
C LEU A 186 0.34 0.63 23.31
N LEU A 187 1.04 -0.26 24.02
CA LEU A 187 1.05 -0.28 25.48
C LEU A 187 1.69 0.98 26.06
N SER A 188 2.75 1.47 25.42
CA SER A 188 3.44 2.71 25.83
C SER A 188 2.59 3.94 25.56
N GLU A 189 1.96 4.01 24.38
CA GLU A 189 1.01 5.07 24.04
C GLU A 189 -0.20 5.04 24.97
N ALA A 190 -0.72 3.85 25.31
CA ALA A 190 -1.88 3.73 26.22
C ALA A 190 -1.55 4.18 27.65
N ARG A 191 -0.31 4.00 28.10
CA ARG A 191 0.14 4.55 29.38
C ARG A 191 0.27 6.07 29.32
N GLU A 192 0.92 6.59 28.28
CA GLU A 192 1.11 8.04 28.09
C GLU A 192 -0.21 8.79 27.95
N LYS A 193 -1.22 8.18 27.31
CA LYS A 193 -2.56 8.76 27.11
C LYS A 193 -3.56 8.39 28.21
N GLU A 194 -3.09 7.72 29.28
CA GLU A 194 -3.92 7.28 30.42
C GLU A 194 -5.11 6.38 30.03
N GLN A 195 -4.96 5.61 28.96
CA GLN A 195 -5.96 4.71 28.41
C GLN A 195 -5.90 3.31 29.04
N ALA A 196 -6.32 3.21 30.31
CA ALA A 196 -6.26 1.96 31.10
C ALA A 196 -6.91 0.75 30.41
N ALA A 197 -7.99 0.96 29.66
CA ALA A 197 -8.70 -0.10 28.93
C ALA A 197 -7.81 -0.81 27.89
N PHE A 198 -6.77 -0.17 27.38
CA PHE A 198 -5.90 -0.68 26.31
C PHE A 198 -4.52 -1.13 26.80
N GLN A 199 -4.27 -1.15 28.12
CA GLN A 199 -2.99 -1.60 28.68
C GLN A 199 -2.85 -3.12 28.83
N LYS A 200 -3.92 -3.90 28.56
CA LYS A 200 -3.94 -5.37 28.67
C LYS A 200 -4.99 -6.04 27.78
N GLY A 201 -4.86 -7.36 27.62
CA GLY A 201 -5.82 -8.21 26.91
C GLY A 201 -5.60 -8.29 25.39
N TRP A 202 -4.37 -8.00 24.94
CA TRP A 202 -4.00 -8.07 23.53
C TRP A 202 -3.64 -9.50 23.12
N LYS A 203 -3.99 -9.86 21.88
CA LYS A 203 -3.59 -11.10 21.25
C LYS A 203 -2.96 -10.87 19.90
N ILE A 204 -1.92 -11.64 19.60
CA ILE A 204 -1.30 -11.67 18.27
C ILE A 204 -1.94 -12.83 17.50
N THR A 205 -2.34 -12.59 16.26
CA THR A 205 -3.01 -13.58 15.42
C THR A 205 -2.40 -13.59 14.03
N ILE A 206 -2.09 -14.78 13.55
CA ILE A 206 -1.64 -15.01 12.17
C ILE A 206 -2.88 -15.29 11.33
N ILE A 207 -3.11 -14.49 10.29
CA ILE A 207 -4.22 -14.72 9.37
C ILE A 207 -3.76 -15.72 8.31
N LYS A 208 -4.41 -16.88 8.27
CA LYS A 208 -4.19 -17.93 7.27
C LYS A 208 -5.15 -17.74 6.10
N GLY A 209 -4.76 -18.26 4.93
CA GLY A 209 -5.62 -18.25 3.75
C GLY A 209 -5.84 -16.86 3.14
N ILE A 210 -4.95 -15.91 3.40
CA ILE A 210 -4.94 -14.62 2.69
C ILE A 210 -4.44 -14.84 1.25
N PRO A 211 -4.86 -14.02 0.29
CA PRO A 211 -4.29 -14.01 -1.06
C PRO A 211 -2.76 -13.96 -1.02
N GLN A 212 -2.09 -14.67 -1.93
CA GLN A 212 -0.63 -14.69 -2.00
C GLN A 212 -0.20 -14.18 -3.39
N GLN A 213 0.90 -13.42 -3.41
CA GLN A 213 1.52 -12.99 -4.65
C GLN A 213 2.26 -14.15 -5.30
N LYS A 214 2.36 -14.13 -6.63
CA LYS A 214 3.09 -15.12 -7.44
C LYS A 214 4.29 -14.52 -8.18
N ASN A 215 4.62 -13.25 -7.91
CA ASN A 215 5.80 -12.54 -8.39
C ASN A 215 6.55 -11.88 -7.23
N ASP A 216 7.59 -11.11 -7.51
CA ASP A 216 8.40 -10.37 -6.53
C ASP A 216 8.00 -8.89 -6.37
N SER A 217 7.11 -8.38 -7.22
CA SER A 217 6.86 -6.94 -7.36
C SER A 217 5.54 -6.43 -6.79
N ASP A 218 4.55 -7.29 -6.63
CA ASP A 218 3.20 -6.85 -6.23
C ASP A 218 3.01 -6.70 -4.71
N CYS A 219 4.03 -6.94 -3.88
CA CYS A 219 3.89 -6.89 -2.42
C CYS A 219 3.24 -5.59 -1.91
N GLY A 220 3.64 -4.43 -2.47
CA GLY A 220 3.04 -3.14 -2.15
C GLY A 220 1.58 -3.04 -2.58
N VAL A 221 1.22 -3.59 -3.75
CA VAL A 221 -0.16 -3.60 -4.27
C VAL A 221 -1.06 -4.47 -3.40
N PHE A 222 -0.59 -5.66 -3.00
CA PHE A 222 -1.29 -6.51 -2.04
C PHE A 222 -1.52 -5.80 -0.71
N VAL A 223 -0.50 -5.12 -0.17
CA VAL A 223 -0.63 -4.34 1.07
C VAL A 223 -1.71 -3.26 0.95
N LEU A 224 -1.74 -2.51 -0.16
CA LEU A 224 -2.78 -1.50 -0.38
C LEU A 224 -4.17 -2.11 -0.54
N GLU A 225 -4.30 -3.26 -1.21
CA GLU A 225 -5.58 -3.96 -1.35
C GLU A 225 -6.07 -4.53 -0.02
N TYR A 226 -5.17 -5.08 0.82
CA TYR A 226 -5.50 -5.48 2.19
C TYR A 226 -6.02 -4.29 2.99
N CYS A 227 -5.28 -3.18 2.99
CA CYS A 227 -5.64 -1.97 3.72
C CYS A 227 -7.02 -1.47 3.30
N ARG A 228 -7.25 -1.35 1.99
CA ARG A 228 -8.53 -0.93 1.43
C ARG A 228 -9.66 -1.82 1.91
N ARG A 229 -9.60 -3.12 1.67
CA ARG A 229 -10.70 -4.05 2.02
C ARG A 229 -10.96 -4.12 3.52
N LEU A 230 -9.90 -4.21 4.32
CA LEU A 230 -10.02 -4.23 5.77
C LEU A 230 -10.65 -2.94 6.29
N SER A 231 -10.30 -1.78 5.73
CA SER A 231 -10.83 -0.47 6.16
C SER A 231 -12.35 -0.32 6.02
N VAL A 232 -12.97 -1.12 5.14
CA VAL A 232 -14.42 -1.18 4.91
C VAL A 232 -15.03 -2.54 5.27
N LYS A 233 -14.29 -3.37 6.05
CA LYS A 233 -14.72 -4.71 6.49
C LYS A 233 -15.12 -5.66 5.36
N GLN A 234 -14.53 -5.50 4.18
CA GLN A 234 -14.72 -6.42 3.06
C GLN A 234 -13.77 -7.61 3.17
N PRO A 235 -14.20 -8.81 2.74
CA PRO A 235 -13.35 -9.99 2.75
C PRO A 235 -12.24 -9.86 1.71
N LEU A 236 -11.09 -10.50 1.97
CA LEU A 236 -9.92 -10.52 1.07
C LEU A 236 -10.12 -11.49 -0.11
N LEU A 237 -11.18 -11.26 -0.89
CA LEU A 237 -11.54 -12.05 -2.08
C LEU A 237 -10.94 -11.39 -3.33
N PHE A 238 -9.66 -11.66 -3.56
CA PHE A 238 -8.91 -11.29 -4.76
C PHE A 238 -7.71 -12.24 -4.92
N SER A 239 -7.04 -12.18 -6.06
CA SER A 239 -5.88 -13.01 -6.35
C SER A 239 -4.80 -12.24 -7.11
N GLN A 240 -3.69 -12.90 -7.40
CA GLN A 240 -2.64 -12.37 -8.27
C GLN A 240 -3.16 -11.93 -9.66
N GLU A 241 -4.20 -12.58 -10.18
CA GLU A 241 -4.76 -12.27 -11.51
C GLU A 241 -5.45 -10.89 -11.54
N ASP A 242 -5.84 -10.37 -10.38
CA ASP A 242 -6.47 -9.06 -10.25
C ASP A 242 -5.45 -7.91 -10.20
N MET A 243 -4.16 -8.19 -10.00
CA MET A 243 -3.14 -7.15 -9.76
C MET A 243 -3.06 -6.10 -10.88
N PRO A 244 -3.11 -6.45 -12.19
CA PRO A 244 -3.12 -5.44 -13.24
C PRO A 244 -4.31 -4.48 -13.16
N ARG A 245 -5.50 -5.00 -12.81
CA ARG A 245 -6.70 -4.18 -12.63
C ARG A 245 -6.61 -3.33 -11.35
N ILE A 246 -6.08 -3.88 -10.27
CA ILE A 246 -5.92 -3.18 -8.99
C ILE A 246 -4.91 -2.04 -9.12
N ARG A 247 -3.78 -2.25 -9.81
CA ARG A 247 -2.79 -1.20 -10.12
C ARG A 247 -3.43 -0.01 -10.85
N LYS A 248 -4.22 -0.29 -11.89
CA LYS A 248 -5.00 0.74 -12.62
C LYS A 248 -5.99 1.48 -11.73
N ARG A 249 -6.68 0.75 -10.86
CA ARG A 249 -7.63 1.35 -9.91
C ARG A 249 -6.90 2.29 -8.95
N ILE A 250 -5.79 1.85 -8.34
CA ILE A 250 -4.99 2.66 -7.42
C ILE A 250 -4.47 3.92 -8.11
N TYR A 251 -3.92 3.79 -9.33
CA TYR A 251 -3.48 4.94 -10.12
C TYR A 251 -4.62 5.96 -10.30
N LYS A 252 -5.78 5.49 -10.74
CA LYS A 252 -6.95 6.34 -10.94
C LYS A 252 -7.42 7.01 -9.65
N GLU A 253 -7.48 6.26 -8.55
CA GLU A 253 -7.89 6.76 -7.24
C GLU A 253 -6.93 7.83 -6.69
N LEU A 254 -5.63 7.66 -6.93
CA LEU A 254 -4.62 8.67 -6.60
C LEU A 254 -4.82 9.93 -7.43
N CYS A 255 -4.95 9.82 -8.76
CA CYS A 255 -5.19 10.97 -9.63
C CYS A 255 -6.52 11.69 -9.33
N ASP A 256 -7.57 10.94 -8.95
CA ASP A 256 -8.86 11.49 -8.56
C ASP A 256 -8.87 12.00 -7.10
N CYS A 257 -7.79 11.78 -6.33
CA CYS A 257 -7.66 12.08 -4.91
C CYS A 257 -8.83 11.54 -4.06
N ARG A 258 -9.34 10.35 -4.39
CA ARG A 258 -10.42 9.68 -3.67
C ARG A 258 -10.45 8.20 -3.96
N LEU A 259 -10.95 7.41 -3.00
CA LEU A 259 -11.32 6.03 -3.26
C LEU A 259 -12.58 6.02 -4.13
N ASN A 260 -12.55 5.22 -5.20
CA ASN A 260 -13.72 5.01 -6.06
C ASN A 260 -14.52 3.83 -5.53
N ASP A 261 -15.84 3.85 -5.66
CA ASP A 261 -16.72 2.74 -5.25
C ASP A 261 -16.52 1.47 -6.09
#